data_AF-A0A1Q7Q2R6-F1
#
_entry.id   AF-A0A1Q7Q2R6-F1
#
_cell.length_a   1.000
_cell.length_b   1.000
_cell.length_c   1.000
_cell.angle_alpha   90.00
_cell.angle_beta   90.00
_cell.angle_gamma   90.00
#
_symmetry.space_group_name_H-M   'P 1'
#
loop_
_entity.id
_entity.type
_entity.pdbx_description
1 polymer ?
#
loop_
_entity_poly.entity_id
_entity_poly.type
_entity_poly.pdbx_seq_one_letter_code
_entity_poly.pdbx_strand_id
1 'polypeptide(L)'
;MRKLIREIVDPATTYELEPVSAADLARSAQLDAKFHQLQLGLVDGVVAAVAERRRIPRVLTTDRRDFATVRIGARYNQALMLLP
;
A
#
# COMPACT_ATOMS: atom_id res chain seq x y z
N MET A 1 0.08 6.37 20.99
CA MET A 1 -0.15 7.30 19.86
C MET A 1 0.88 8.42 19.78
N ARG A 2 1.02 9.30 20.80
CA ARG A 2 1.97 10.44 20.75
C ARG A 2 3.43 10.04 20.49
N LYS A 3 3.89 8.91 21.05
CA LYS A 3 5.23 8.38 20.82
C LYS A 3 5.45 8.00 19.35
N LEU A 4 4.54 7.20 18.78
CA LEU A 4 4.59 6.77 17.38
C LEU A 4 4.56 7.94 16.40
N ILE A 5 3.70 8.94 16.63
CA ILE A 5 3.64 10.13 15.77
C ILE A 5 5.01 10.84 15.74
N ARG A 6 5.65 11.01 16.90
CA ARG A 6 6.99 11.62 16.97
C ARG A 6 8.03 10.80 16.20
N GLU A 7 7.99 9.47 16.31
CA GLU A 7 8.88 8.60 15.56
C GLU A 7 8.65 8.75 14.04
N ILE A 8 7.40 8.69 13.56
CA ILE A 8 7.10 8.75 12.12
C ILE A 8 7.54 10.08 11.46
N VAL A 9 7.51 11.20 12.19
CA VAL A 9 7.84 12.53 11.62
C VAL A 9 9.28 12.95 11.84
N ASP A 10 10.03 12.25 12.70
CA ASP A 10 11.42 12.58 13.00
C ASP A 10 12.36 11.86 12.01
N PRO A 11 13.05 12.61 11.12
CA PRO A 11 13.93 12.02 10.12
C PRO A 11 15.19 11.36 10.71
N ALA A 12 15.46 11.55 12.00
CA ALA A 12 16.54 10.85 12.70
C ALA A 12 16.16 9.40 13.11
N THR A 13 14.91 8.98 12.86
CA THR A 13 14.43 7.63 13.18
C THR A 13 14.29 6.76 11.92
N THR A 14 13.73 5.56 12.07
CA THR A 14 13.67 4.53 11.01
C THR A 14 12.59 4.76 9.95
N TYR A 15 11.57 5.58 10.23
CA TYR A 15 10.40 5.68 9.35
C TYR A 15 10.51 6.85 8.37
N GLU A 16 10.06 6.63 7.14
CA GLU A 16 9.81 7.68 6.14
C GLU A 16 8.30 7.84 5.98
N LEU A 17 7.77 9.03 6.23
CA LEU A 17 6.36 9.35 5.98
C LEU A 17 6.15 9.59 4.49
N GLU A 18 5.59 8.61 3.78
CA GLU A 18 5.27 8.73 2.36
C GLU A 18 3.93 9.45 2.14
N PRO A 19 3.91 10.62 1.47
CA PRO A 19 2.66 11.33 1.17
C PRO A 19 1.86 10.61 0.08
N VAL A 20 0.54 10.59 0.25
CA VAL A 20 -0.39 10.06 -0.76
C VAL A 20 -0.65 11.15 -1.81
N SER A 21 -0.40 10.83 -3.07
CA SER A 21 -0.68 11.72 -4.20
C SER A 21 -2.08 11.49 -4.78
N ALA A 22 -2.58 12.44 -5.57
CA ALA A 22 -3.83 12.26 -6.33
C ALA A 22 -3.74 11.07 -7.32
N ALA A 23 -2.56 10.78 -7.85
CA ALA A 23 -2.33 9.62 -8.70
C ALA A 23 -2.46 8.30 -7.93
N ASP A 24 -2.02 8.26 -6.67
CA ASP A 24 -2.20 7.09 -5.80
C ASP A 24 -3.68 6.84 -5.50
N LEU A 25 -4.47 7.89 -5.30
CA LEU A 25 -5.93 7.78 -5.11
C LEU A 25 -6.62 7.24 -6.37
N ALA A 26 -6.29 7.79 -7.54
CA ALA A 26 -6.83 7.30 -8.80
C ALA A 26 -6.43 5.84 -9.06
N ARG A 27 -5.18 5.48 -8.76
CA ARG A 27 -4.68 4.11 -8.91
C ARG A 27 -5.32 3.15 -7.92
N SER A 28 -5.53 3.58 -6.68
CA SER A 28 -6.28 2.84 -5.65
C SER A 28 -7.69 2.49 -6.13
N ALA A 29 -8.41 3.44 -6.72
CA ALA A 29 -9.75 3.19 -7.25
C ALA A 29 -9.75 2.16 -8.40
N GLN A 30 -8.71 2.18 -9.25
CA GLN A 30 -8.55 1.17 -10.31
C GLN A 30 -8.26 -0.22 -9.74
N LEU A 31 -7.43 -0.31 -8.69
CA LEU A 31 -7.12 -1.56 -8.01
C LEU A 31 -8.36 -2.13 -7.32
N ASP A 32 -9.12 -1.31 -6.60
CA ASP A 32 -10.37 -1.72 -5.97
C ASP A 32 -11.39 -2.20 -7.02
N ALA A 33 -11.58 -1.48 -8.12
CA ALA A 33 -12.45 -1.93 -9.21
C ALA A 33 -11.97 -3.27 -9.83
N LYS A 34 -10.66 -3.44 -10.00
CA LYS A 34 -10.07 -4.68 -10.54
C LYS A 34 -10.28 -5.86 -9.60
N PHE A 35 -10.14 -5.65 -8.30
CA PHE A 35 -10.25 -6.66 -7.25
C PHE A 35 -11.50 -6.46 -6.39
N HIS A 36 -12.62 -6.05 -7.00
CA HIS A 36 -13.83 -5.59 -6.28
C HIS A 36 -14.41 -6.58 -5.27
N GLN A 37 -14.16 -7.88 -5.47
CA GLN A 37 -14.59 -8.93 -4.55
C GLN A 37 -13.87 -8.86 -3.19
N LEU A 38 -12.68 -8.26 -3.13
CA LEU A 38 -11.91 -8.05 -1.90
C LEU A 38 -12.38 -6.82 -1.12
N GLN A 39 -13.07 -5.88 -1.76
CA GLN A 39 -13.50 -4.62 -1.13
C GLN A 39 -12.33 -3.92 -0.40
N LEU A 40 -11.20 -3.71 -1.10
CA LEU A 40 -9.94 -3.21 -0.52
C LEU A 40 -10.14 -1.89 0.25
N GLY A 41 -11.08 -1.06 -0.22
CA GLY A 41 -11.31 0.25 0.35
C GLY A 41 -10.12 1.19 0.13
N LEU A 42 -10.21 2.37 0.74
CA LEU A 42 -9.27 3.46 0.47
C LEU A 42 -7.84 3.14 0.94
N VAL A 43 -7.69 2.61 2.16
CA VAL A 43 -6.37 2.47 2.77
C VAL A 43 -5.56 1.40 2.06
N ASP A 44 -6.12 0.19 1.88
CA ASP A 44 -5.37 -0.93 1.30
C ASP A 44 -5.11 -0.72 -0.20
N GLY A 45 -6.07 -0.12 -0.91
CA GLY A 45 -5.87 0.28 -2.29
C GLY A 45 -4.75 1.33 -2.44
N VAL A 46 -4.64 2.29 -1.52
CA VAL A 46 -3.55 3.28 -1.51
C VAL A 46 -2.21 2.63 -1.17
N VAL A 47 -2.15 1.70 -0.20
CA VAL A 47 -0.92 0.96 0.11
C VAL A 47 -0.41 0.22 -1.14
N ALA A 48 -1.29 -0.46 -1.87
CA ALA A 48 -0.93 -1.15 -3.10
C ALA A 48 -0.50 -0.17 -4.21
N ALA A 49 -1.18 0.98 -4.36
CA ALA A 49 -0.79 2.02 -5.31
C ALA A 49 0.59 2.64 -5.00
N VAL A 50 0.87 2.93 -3.73
CA VAL A 50 2.17 3.45 -3.29
C VAL A 50 3.27 2.42 -3.49
N ALA A 51 3.02 1.15 -3.17
CA ALA A 51 3.95 0.05 -3.43
C ALA A 51 4.31 -0.05 -4.92
N GLU A 52 3.33 0.14 -5.81
CA GLU A 52 3.52 0.22 -7.26
C GLU A 52 4.38 1.43 -7.67
N ARG A 53 4.00 2.64 -7.23
CA ARG A 53 4.69 3.89 -7.58
C ARG A 53 6.14 3.89 -7.10
N ARG A 54 6.39 3.44 -5.87
CA ARG A 54 7.72 3.40 -5.25
C ARG A 54 8.56 2.20 -5.72
N ARG A 55 7.95 1.24 -6.43
CA ARG A 55 8.56 -0.03 -6.83
C ARG A 55 9.05 -0.85 -5.62
N ILE A 56 8.32 -0.78 -4.52
CA ILE A 56 8.58 -1.51 -3.28
C ILE A 56 7.42 -2.48 -3.07
N PRO A 57 7.47 -3.71 -3.63
CA PRO A 57 6.37 -4.66 -3.51
C PRO A 57 6.29 -5.32 -2.13
N ARG A 58 7.21 -4.99 -1.22
CA ARG A 58 7.29 -5.57 0.12
C ARG A 58 6.32 -4.85 1.05
N VAL A 59 5.31 -5.55 1.55
CA VAL A 59 4.28 -4.98 2.43
C VAL A 59 4.30 -5.71 3.77
N LEU A 60 4.40 -4.93 4.85
CA LEU A 60 4.26 -5.42 6.22
C LEU A 60 2.79 -5.28 6.62
N THR A 61 2.07 -6.40 6.74
CA THR A 61 0.64 -6.38 7.07
C THR A 61 0.22 -7.68 7.76
N THR A 62 -0.66 -7.54 8.75
CA THR A 62 -1.35 -8.70 9.35
C THR A 62 -2.48 -9.22 8.48
N ASP A 63 -3.03 -8.41 7.59
CA ASP A 63 -4.03 -8.85 6.62
C ASP A 63 -3.35 -9.51 5.42
N ARG A 64 -3.07 -10.80 5.56
CA ARG A 64 -2.46 -11.58 4.49
C ARG A 64 -3.49 -12.08 3.47
N ARG A 65 -4.78 -12.05 3.78
CA ARG A 65 -5.81 -12.66 2.92
C ARG A 65 -6.02 -11.82 1.67
N ASP A 66 -6.29 -10.54 1.87
CA ASP A 66 -6.66 -9.66 0.76
C ASP A 66 -5.40 -9.27 -0.02
N PHE A 67 -4.33 -8.89 0.69
CA PHE A 67 -3.05 -8.53 0.08
C PHE A 67 -2.34 -9.68 -0.66
N ALA A 68 -2.59 -10.95 -0.30
CA ALA A 68 -2.01 -12.08 -1.06
C ALA A 68 -2.64 -12.22 -2.46
N THR A 69 -3.83 -11.67 -2.67
CA THR A 69 -4.55 -11.72 -3.95
C THR A 69 -4.21 -10.54 -4.83
N VAL A 70 -3.94 -9.37 -4.24
CA VAL A 70 -3.62 -8.14 -4.98
C VAL A 70 -2.39 -8.34 -5.87
N ARG A 71 -2.49 -7.89 -7.13
CA ARG A 71 -1.39 -7.82 -8.09
C ARG A 71 -1.27 -6.40 -8.62
N ILE A 72 -0.07 -5.83 -8.53
CA ILE A 72 0.26 -4.48 -8.99
C ILE A 72 0.90 -4.50 -10.39
N GLY A 73 1.14 -3.32 -10.94
CA GLY A 73 1.71 -3.07 -12.26
C GLY A 73 0.65 -2.94 -13.35
N ALA A 74 1.05 -2.39 -14.51
CA ALA A 74 0.16 -2.11 -15.63
C ALA A 74 -0.62 -3.33 -16.14
N ARG A 75 -0.09 -4.55 -15.94
CA ARG A 75 -0.72 -5.82 -16.33
C ARG A 75 -1.26 -6.63 -15.15
N TYR A 76 -1.23 -6.09 -13.92
CA TYR A 76 -1.65 -6.77 -12.70
C TYR A 76 -0.98 -8.15 -12.54
N ASN A 77 0.33 -8.21 -12.77
CA ASN A 77 1.09 -9.46 -12.79
C ASN A 77 2.19 -9.52 -11.73
N GLN A 78 2.41 -8.44 -10.96
CA GLN A 78 3.39 -8.42 -9.88
C GLN A 78 2.68 -8.65 -8.54
N ALA A 79 3.02 -9.75 -7.87
CA ALA A 79 2.55 -10.02 -6.51
C ALA A 79 3.24 -9.12 -5.49
N LEU A 80 2.52 -8.78 -4.42
CA LEU A 80 3.11 -8.18 -3.24
C LEU A 80 3.85 -9.27 -2.45
N MET A 81 5.03 -8.92 -1.94
CA MET A 81 5.82 -9.74 -1.03
C MET A 81 5.40 -9.40 0.40
N LEU A 82 4.60 -10.26 1.01
CA LEU A 82 4.10 -10.03 2.37
C LEU A 82 5.17 -10.43 3.39
N LEU A 83 5.68 -9.44 4.11
CA LEU A 83 6.61 -9.61 5.23
C LEU A 83 5.84 -10.05 6.50
N PRO A 84 6.44 -10.19 7.70
CA PRO A 84 5.68 -10.70 8.84
C PRO A 84 4.46 -9.82 9.13
#